data_AF-A0AAD7HM15-F1
#
_entry.id   AF-A0AAD7HM15-F1
#
_cell.length_a   1.000
_cell.length_b   1.000
_cell.length_c   1.000
_cell.angle_alpha   90.00
_cell.angle_beta   90.00
_cell.angle_gamma   90.00
#
_symmetry.space_group_name_H-M   'P 1'
#
loop_
_entity.id
_entity.type
_entity.pdbx_description
1 polymer ?
#
loop_
_entity_poly.entity_id
_entity_poly.type
_entity_poly.pdbx_seq_one_letter_code
_entity_poly.pdbx_strand_id
1 'polypeptide(L)'
;SEDHLRYMVYHPRTQEERKLVKDGDVGGHTDFGSLTLLFSQNVAGLQIRTPQEEWKYVKPVTGGITVNSADVLQFLTKGYVKSTIRKSSMGIEDFY
;
A
#
# COMPACT_ATOMS: atom_id res chain seq x y z
N SER A 1 5.69 -8.28 21.82
CA SER A 1 5.93 -7.57 20.55
C SER A 1 5.32 -6.19 20.69
N GLU A 2 5.96 -5.18 20.12
CA GLU A 2 5.31 -3.87 19.95
C GLU A 2 4.58 -3.89 18.60
N ASP A 3 3.34 -4.33 18.63
CA ASP A 3 2.45 -4.25 17.48
C ASP A 3 1.64 -2.94 17.59
N HIS A 4 1.44 -2.26 16.47
CA HIS A 4 0.70 -1.01 16.43
C HIS A 4 -0.44 -1.09 15.41
N LEU A 5 -1.58 -0.50 15.77
CA LEU A 5 -2.72 -0.38 14.88
C LEU A 5 -2.82 1.06 14.39
N ARG A 6 -2.77 1.25 13.07
CA ARG A 6 -3.02 2.56 12.45
C ARG A 6 -4.39 2.56 11.78
N TYR A 7 -5.36 3.21 12.40
CA TYR A 7 -6.65 3.47 11.78
C TYR A 7 -6.54 4.68 10.84
N MET A 8 -6.93 4.51 9.58
CA MET A 8 -6.85 5.55 8.55
C MET A 8 -8.21 5.78 7.91
N VAL A 9 -8.62 7.04 7.88
CA VAL A 9 -9.84 7.48 7.18
C VAL A 9 -9.42 8.21 5.92
N TYR A 10 -9.91 7.74 4.78
CA TYR A 10 -9.73 8.39 3.49
C TYR A 10 -11.07 8.92 2.99
N HIS A 11 -11.08 10.16 2.52
CA HIS A 11 -12.26 10.79 1.94
C HIS A 11 -12.15 10.76 0.41
N PRO A 12 -13.22 10.39 -0.32
CA PRO A 12 -13.23 10.49 -1.78
C PRO A 12 -12.84 11.89 -2.24
N ARG A 13 -11.96 11.98 -3.24
CA ARG A 13 -11.63 13.25 -3.89
C ARG A 13 -12.47 13.43 -5.15
N THR A 14 -12.93 14.65 -5.37
CA THR A 14 -13.54 15.10 -6.64
C THR A 14 -12.54 15.02 -7.79
N GLN A 15 -13.02 15.03 -9.03
CA GLN A 15 -12.14 14.99 -10.20
C GLN A 15 -11.21 16.21 -10.27
N GLU A 16 -11.67 17.39 -9.84
CA GLU A 16 -10.85 18.60 -9.82
C GLU A 16 -9.73 18.48 -8.79
N GLU A 17 -10.03 18.01 -7.58
CA GLU A 17 -9.01 17.74 -6.55
C GLU A 17 -8.00 16.68 -7.00
N ARG A 18 -8.45 15.63 -7.69
CA ARG A 18 -7.53 14.62 -8.27
C ARG A 18 -6.56 15.24 -9.28
N LYS A 19 -7.01 16.18 -10.12
CA LYS A 19 -6.15 16.88 -11.10
C LYS A 19 -5.13 17.81 -10.45
N LEU A 20 -5.45 18.37 -9.28
CA LEU A 20 -4.56 19.24 -8.52
C LEU A 20 -3.44 18.47 -7.79
N VAL A 21 -3.68 17.19 -7.49
CA VAL A 21 -2.70 16.30 -6.90
C VAL A 21 -1.92 15.64 -8.04
N LYS A 22 -0.64 15.99 -8.23
CA LYS A 22 0.25 15.22 -9.10
C LYS A 22 0.22 13.76 -8.64
N ASP A 23 0.04 12.84 -9.59
CA ASP A 23 0.00 11.38 -9.37
C ASP A 23 0.85 10.92 -8.17
N GLY A 24 0.19 10.51 -7.09
CA GLY A 24 0.84 9.89 -5.94
C GLY A 24 0.66 10.63 -4.63
N ASP A 25 -0.46 10.35 -3.97
CA ASP A 25 -0.47 10.26 -2.51
C ASP A 25 0.79 9.54 -2.01
N VAL A 26 1.38 10.10 -0.94
CA VAL A 26 2.50 9.58 -0.13
C VAL A 26 3.52 8.78 -0.94
N GLY A 27 4.66 9.41 -1.26
CA GLY A 27 5.77 8.77 -1.98
C GLY A 27 6.03 7.32 -1.53
N GLY A 28 6.41 6.48 -2.49
CA GLY A 28 6.63 5.06 -2.24
C GLY A 28 7.53 4.82 -1.04
N HIS A 29 7.08 4.00 -0.09
CA HIS A 29 7.80 3.69 1.14
C HIS A 29 7.78 2.19 1.42
N THR A 30 8.71 1.76 2.25
CA THR A 30 8.66 0.47 2.93
C THR A 30 8.05 0.65 4.32
N ASP A 31 7.56 -0.45 4.88
CA ASP A 31 7.09 -0.47 6.26
C ASP A 31 8.23 -0.85 7.21
N PHE A 32 8.21 -0.23 8.38
CA PHE A 32 8.99 -0.69 9.51
C PHE A 32 8.27 -1.84 10.21
N GLY A 33 9.02 -2.83 10.68
CA GLY A 33 8.48 -4.03 11.34
C GLY A 33 8.66 -5.30 10.50
N SER A 34 7.96 -6.37 10.88
CA SER A 34 8.05 -7.68 10.23
C SER A 34 7.03 -7.85 9.11
N LEU A 35 5.76 -7.55 9.42
CA LEU A 35 4.63 -7.67 8.50
C LEU A 35 3.66 -6.50 8.72
N THR A 36 2.99 -6.10 7.65
CA THR A 36 1.85 -5.16 7.70
C THR A 36 0.61 -5.85 7.17
N LEU A 37 -0.47 -5.82 7.95
CA LEU A 37 -1.78 -6.34 7.55
C LEU A 37 -2.66 -5.16 7.14
N LEU A 38 -3.05 -5.13 5.86
CA LEU A 38 -3.88 -4.09 5.28
C LEU A 38 -5.28 -4.63 4.97
N PHE A 39 -6.26 -4.02 5.62
CA PHE A 39 -7.68 -4.26 5.36
C PHE A 39 -8.12 -3.32 4.24
N SER A 40 -8.57 -3.89 3.12
CA SER A 40 -8.94 -3.13 1.94
C SER A 40 -10.10 -2.16 2.22
N GLN A 41 -10.04 -0.97 1.63
CA GLN A 41 -11.07 0.06 1.72
C GLN A 41 -11.62 0.37 0.33
N ASN A 42 -12.88 0.80 0.25
CA ASN A 42 -13.58 1.08 -1.01
C ASN A 42 -13.23 2.47 -1.62
N VAL A 43 -12.22 3.16 -1.10
CA VAL A 43 -11.90 4.55 -1.47
C VAL A 43 -10.44 4.76 -1.84
N ALA A 44 -9.55 3.95 -1.26
CA ALA A 44 -8.11 4.02 -1.47
C ALA A 44 -7.59 2.65 -1.91
N GLY A 45 -6.83 2.62 -3.00
CA GLY A 45 -6.18 1.43 -3.52
C GLY A 45 -4.74 1.32 -3.04
N LEU A 46 -4.27 0.08 -2.86
CA LEU A 46 -2.86 -0.20 -2.63
C LEU A 46 -2.14 -0.36 -3.98
N GLN A 47 -0.99 0.29 -4.13
CA GLN A 47 -0.06 0.02 -5.21
C GLN A 47 1.27 -0.48 -4.66
N ILE A 48 1.87 -1.44 -5.36
CA ILE A 48 3.20 -1.98 -5.09
C ILE A 48 4.15 -1.62 -6.24
N ARG A 49 5.42 -1.40 -5.93
CA ARG A 49 6.46 -1.21 -6.95
C ARG A 49 7.06 -2.57 -7.32
N THR A 50 6.99 -2.91 -8.60
CA THR A 50 7.58 -4.16 -9.13
C THR A 50 9.10 -4.06 -9.22
N PRO A 51 9.81 -5.19 -9.43
CA PRO A 51 11.24 -5.17 -9.74
C PRO A 51 11.60 -4.38 -11.00
N GLN A 52 10.64 -4.19 -11.92
CA GLN A 52 10.78 -3.36 -13.12
C GLN A 52 10.52 -1.87 -12.85
N GLU A 53 10.40 -1.49 -11.57
CA GLU A 53 10.11 -0.14 -11.11
C GLU A 53 8.73 0.41 -11.49
N GLU A 54 7.81 -0.46 -11.92
CA GLU A 54 6.44 -0.10 -12.28
C GLU A 54 5.53 -0.13 -11.06
N TRP A 55 4.56 0.78 -11.00
CA TRP A 55 3.49 0.72 -10.01
C TRP A 55 2.36 -0.18 -10.49
N LYS A 56 2.02 -1.20 -9.69
CA LYS A 56 0.88 -2.08 -9.95
C LYS A 56 -0.11 -2.04 -8.82
N TYR A 57 -1.37 -1.91 -9.18
CA TYR A 57 -2.49 -1.98 -8.26
C TYR A 57 -2.67 -3.40 -7.71
N VAL A 58 -2.88 -3.49 -6.40
CA VAL A 58 -3.24 -4.75 -5.73
C VAL A 58 -4.76 -4.83 -5.68
N LYS A 59 -5.33 -5.76 -6.44
CA LYS A 59 -6.78 -5.99 -6.47
C LYS A 59 -7.24 -6.52 -5.10
N PRO A 60 -8.22 -5.88 -4.44
CA PRO A 60 -8.76 -6.40 -3.20
C PRO A 60 -9.47 -7.74 -3.45
N VAL A 61 -9.32 -8.67 -2.50
CA VAL A 61 -10.02 -9.96 -2.51
C VAL A 61 -11.15 -9.88 -1.49
N THR A 62 -12.37 -10.23 -1.89
CA THR A 62 -13.53 -10.25 -0.99
C THR A 62 -13.27 -11.16 0.21
N GLY A 63 -13.34 -10.60 1.42
CA GLY A 63 -13.02 -11.31 2.67
C GLY A 63 -11.53 -11.57 2.90
N GLY A 64 -10.66 -11.10 2.01
CA GLY A 64 -9.21 -11.23 2.12
C GLY A 64 -8.55 -10.08 2.89
N ILE A 65 -7.34 -10.32 3.36
CA ILE A 65 -6.45 -9.32 3.95
C ILE A 65 -5.15 -9.31 3.14
N THR A 66 -4.69 -8.13 2.75
CA THR A 66 -3.39 -8.01 2.08
C THR A 66 -2.29 -7.96 3.13
N VAL A 67 -1.27 -8.81 2.98
CA VAL A 67 -0.13 -8.87 3.89
C VAL A 67 1.14 -8.46 3.15
N ASN A 68 1.83 -7.45 3.66
CA ASN A 68 3.12 -7.01 3.13
C ASN A 68 4.25 -7.44 4.07
N SER A 69 5.37 -7.86 3.49
CA SER A 69 6.65 -7.98 4.19
C SER A 69 7.30 -6.62 4.42
N ALA A 70 7.95 -6.47 5.57
CA ALA A 70 8.54 -5.22 6.03
C ALA A 70 10.04 -5.37 6.38
N ASP A 71 10.68 -4.25 6.72
CA ASP A 71 12.15 -4.12 6.76
C ASP A 71 12.84 -5.04 7.77
N VAL A 72 12.22 -5.29 8.93
CA VAL A 72 12.79 -6.16 9.97
C VAL A 72 12.79 -7.61 9.49
N LEU A 73 11.74 -8.07 8.79
CA LEU A 73 11.71 -9.43 8.24
C LEU A 73 12.76 -9.61 7.14
N GLN A 74 12.96 -8.59 6.31
CA GLN A 74 14.05 -8.60 5.33
C GLN A 74 15.41 -8.71 6.00
N PHE A 75 15.65 -7.93 7.06
CA PHE A 75 16.90 -7.97 7.82
C PHE A 75 17.15 -9.35 8.44
N LEU A 76 16.17 -9.90 9.16
CA LEU A 76 16.28 -11.20 9.84
C LEU A 76 16.53 -12.36 8.86
N THR A 77 15.96 -12.26 7.66
CA THR A 77 16.12 -13.29 6.61
C THR A 77 17.33 -13.06 5.71
N LYS A 78 18.21 -12.10 6.05
CA LYS A 78 19.37 -11.70 5.24
C LYS A 78 18.98 -11.38 3.78
N GLY A 79 17.82 -10.78 3.59
CA GLY A 79 17.32 -10.37 2.29
C GLY A 79 16.65 -11.47 1.47
N TYR A 80 16.38 -12.65 2.04
CA TYR A 80 15.62 -13.70 1.35
C TYR A 80 14.15 -13.26 1.12
N VAL A 81 13.50 -12.72 2.15
CA VAL A 81 12.19 -12.05 2.00
C VAL A 81 12.43 -10.56 1.76
N LYS A 82 11.89 -10.01 0.66
CA LYS A 82 12.06 -8.58 0.32
C LYS A 82 11.01 -7.73 1.00
N SER A 83 11.40 -6.57 1.51
CA SER A 83 10.46 -5.56 1.98
C SER A 83 9.72 -4.94 0.80
N THR A 84 8.40 -4.78 0.92
CA THR A 84 7.58 -4.33 -0.20
C THR A 84 7.55 -2.80 -0.26
N ILE A 85 8.00 -2.22 -1.37
CA ILE A 85 7.79 -0.79 -1.63
C ILE A 85 6.35 -0.59 -2.05
N ARG A 86 5.62 0.23 -1.30
CA ARG A 86 4.19 0.47 -1.52
C ARG A 86 3.83 1.95 -1.42
N LYS A 87 2.69 2.29 -2.03
CA LYS A 87 2.01 3.58 -1.82
C LYS A 87 0.50 3.38 -1.79
N SER A 88 -0.20 4.31 -1.16
CA SER A 88 -1.66 4.39 -1.25
C SER A 88 -1.99 5.32 -2.41
N SER A 89 -2.95 4.96 -3.24
CA SER A 89 -3.46 5.81 -4.31
C SER A 89 -4.96 6.03 -4.12
N MET A 90 -5.41 7.27 -4.27
CA MET A 90 -6.82 7.63 -4.18
C MET A 90 -7.47 7.55 -5.56
N GLY A 91 -8.55 6.79 -5.66
CA GLY A 91 -9.22 6.49 -6.94
C GLY A 91 -9.15 5.01 -7.28
N ILE A 92 -10.14 4.25 -6.83
CA ILE A 92 -10.28 2.82 -7.15
C ILE A 92 -11.08 2.57 -8.44
N GLU A 93 -11.43 3.63 -9.18
CA GLU A 93 -12.15 3.53 -10.45
C GLU A 93 -11.35 2.75 -11.50
N ASP A 94 -10.03 2.64 -11.35
CA ASP A 94 -9.16 1.84 -12.23
C ASP A 94 -9.31 0.32 -12.08
N PHE A 95 -10.14 -0.16 -11.13
CA PHE A 95 -10.40 -1.59 -10.91
C PHE A 95 -11.70 -2.10 -11.53
N TYR A 96 -12.56 -1.20 -12.04
CA TYR A 96 -13.90 -1.52 -12.56
C TYR A 96 -14.19 -0.84 -13.90
#